data_AF-A0A9X1V1P9-F1
#
_entry.id   AF-A0A9X1V1P9-F1
#
_cell.length_a   1.000
_cell.length_b   1.000
_cell.length_c   1.000
_cell.angle_alpha   90.00
_cell.angle_beta   90.00
_cell.angle_gamma   90.00
#
_symmetry.space_group_name_H-M   'P 1'
#
loop_
_entity.id
_entity.type
_entity.pdbx_description
1 polymer ?
#
loop_
_entity_poly.entity_id
_entity_poly.type
_entity_poly.pdbx_seq_one_letter_code
_entity_poly.pdbx_strand_id
1 'polypeptide(L)'
;MSYSNQIAEKLNELLQKNYDAEKGYKLAAEKVKNERLKSFFSERASERYDFGHELKSEIRNFGENPEKGTSLAGDAHRSWMNLKASLSNDKDEAVLEEAVRGEKSAVEEYENILKESELPASTGNILLKQKNAIIASLNEVKALENQA
;
A
#
# COMPACT_ATOMS: atom_id res chain seq x y z
N MET A 1 25.48 10.95 1.55
CA MET A 1 24.20 11.04 2.27
C MET A 1 24.39 10.47 3.67
N SER A 2 23.72 11.04 4.67
CA SER A 2 23.62 10.42 6.00
C SER A 2 22.73 9.17 5.92
N TYR A 3 22.93 8.20 6.81
CA TYR A 3 22.05 7.04 6.93
C TYR A 3 20.58 7.45 7.17
N SER A 4 20.38 8.51 7.96
CA SER A 4 19.08 9.17 8.18
C SER A 4 18.36 9.53 6.86
N ASN A 5 19.11 10.05 5.89
CA ASN A 5 18.55 10.45 4.59
C ASN A 5 18.18 9.21 3.76
N GLN A 6 18.98 8.14 3.83
CA GLN A 6 18.68 6.89 3.11
C GLN A 6 17.42 6.20 3.65
N ILE A 7 17.21 6.23 4.97
CA ILE A 7 15.96 5.73 5.57
C ILE A 7 14.78 6.62 5.16
N ALA A 8 14.92 7.94 5.21
CA ALA A 8 13.86 8.85 4.78
C ALA A 8 13.49 8.68 3.29
N GLU A 9 14.47 8.43 2.41
CA GLU A 9 14.23 8.09 1.00
C GLU A 9 13.39 6.81 0.85
N LYS A 10 13.76 5.74 1.57
CA LYS A 10 12.98 4.48 1.58
C LYS A 10 11.56 4.67 2.13
N LEU A 11 11.40 5.48 3.17
CA LEU A 11 10.08 5.83 3.72
C LEU A 11 9.26 6.67 2.72
N ASN A 12 9.90 7.54 1.94
CA ASN A 12 9.25 8.29 0.87
C ASN A 12 8.78 7.38 -0.27
N GLU A 13 9.60 6.42 -0.70
CA GLU A 13 9.18 5.39 -1.66
C GLU A 13 7.95 4.62 -1.13
N LEU A 14 7.98 4.22 0.14
CA LEU A 14 6.86 3.53 0.78
C LEU A 14 5.60 4.40 0.89
N LEU A 15 5.77 5.70 1.16
CA LEU A 15 4.69 6.69 1.18
C LEU A 15 4.01 6.79 -0.18
N GLN A 16 4.79 6.87 -1.26
CA GLN A 16 4.24 6.92 -2.62
C GLN A 16 3.44 5.67 -2.96
N LYS A 17 3.93 4.49 -2.57
CA LYS A 17 3.23 3.23 -2.80
C LYS A 17 1.94 3.13 -2.00
N ASN A 18 1.89 3.68 -0.79
CA ASN A 18 0.62 3.80 -0.05
C ASN A 18 -0.38 4.73 -0.77
N TYR A 19 0.07 5.84 -1.38
CA TYR A 19 -0.82 6.67 -2.21
C TYR A 19 -1.31 5.95 -3.47
N ASP A 20 -0.45 5.16 -4.11
CA ASP A 20 -0.83 4.33 -5.26
C ASP A 20 -1.88 3.29 -4.85
N ALA A 21 -1.66 2.60 -3.73
CA ALA A 21 -2.60 1.63 -3.16
C ALA A 21 -3.93 2.29 -2.75
N GLU A 22 -3.91 3.46 -2.10
CA GLU A 22 -5.11 4.22 -1.73
C GLU A 22 -5.98 4.49 -2.98
N LYS A 23 -5.36 4.97 -4.06
CA LYS A 23 -6.07 5.21 -5.33
C LYS A 23 -6.54 3.90 -5.96
N GLY A 24 -5.69 2.86 -5.89
CA GLY A 24 -5.98 1.45 -6.11
C GLY A 24 -7.36 1.05 -5.62
N TYR A 25 -7.49 1.10 -4.30
CA TYR A 25 -8.66 0.67 -3.58
C TYR A 25 -9.88 1.55 -3.80
N LYS A 26 -9.72 2.88 -3.91
CA LYS A 26 -10.84 3.77 -4.27
C LYS A 26 -11.45 3.39 -5.61
N LEU A 27 -10.61 3.16 -6.62
CA LEU A 27 -11.09 2.72 -7.93
C LEU A 27 -11.73 1.33 -7.88
N ALA A 28 -11.15 0.39 -7.14
CA ALA A 28 -11.75 -0.93 -6.96
C ALA A 28 -13.15 -0.83 -6.32
N ALA A 29 -13.31 -0.01 -5.28
CA ALA A 29 -14.59 0.24 -4.62
C ALA A 29 -15.64 0.87 -5.57
N GLU A 30 -15.22 1.72 -6.51
CA GLU A 30 -16.12 2.30 -7.51
C GLU A 30 -16.57 1.29 -8.57
N LYS A 31 -15.79 0.23 -8.81
CA LYS A 31 -15.97 -0.70 -9.93
C LYS A 31 -16.71 -1.97 -9.54
N VAL A 32 -16.47 -2.49 -8.34
CA VAL A 32 -17.18 -3.69 -7.88
C VAL A 32 -18.66 -3.40 -7.64
N LYS A 33 -19.53 -4.36 -7.96
CA LYS A 33 -20.98 -4.23 -7.74
C LYS A 33 -21.39 -4.77 -6.38
N ASN A 34 -20.64 -5.74 -5.86
CA ASN A 34 -20.88 -6.35 -4.57
C ASN A 34 -20.61 -5.37 -3.41
N GLU A 35 -21.63 -5.06 -2.62
CA GLU A 35 -21.53 -4.11 -1.50
C GLU A 35 -20.49 -4.52 -0.46
N ARG A 36 -20.31 -5.82 -0.19
CA ARG A 36 -19.27 -6.31 0.72
C ARG A 36 -17.87 -5.97 0.20
N LEU A 37 -17.65 -6.12 -1.11
CA LEU A 37 -16.37 -5.77 -1.73
C LEU A 37 -16.15 -4.25 -1.77
N LYS A 38 -17.20 -3.46 -1.99
CA LYS A 38 -17.12 -2.00 -1.90
C LYS A 38 -16.68 -1.54 -0.51
N SER A 39 -17.30 -2.10 0.53
CA SER A 39 -16.92 -1.80 1.92
C SER A 39 -15.48 -2.19 2.20
N PHE A 40 -15.10 -3.42 1.84
CA PHE A 40 -13.72 -3.90 2.00
C PHE A 40 -12.70 -2.95 1.35
N PHE A 41 -12.86 -2.62 0.07
CA PHE A 41 -11.93 -1.74 -0.62
C PHE A 41 -11.95 -0.31 -0.07
N SER A 42 -13.11 0.21 0.34
CA SER A 42 -13.19 1.54 0.95
C SER A 42 -12.42 1.61 2.28
N GLU A 43 -12.52 0.56 3.10
CA GLU A 43 -11.75 0.45 4.34
C GLU A 43 -10.24 0.38 4.06
N ARG A 44 -9.82 -0.41 3.08
CA ARG A 44 -8.40 -0.49 2.69
C ARG A 44 -7.88 0.86 2.18
N ALA A 45 -8.67 1.61 1.43
CA ALA A 45 -8.29 2.96 1.02
C ALA A 45 -8.06 3.89 2.23
N SER A 46 -8.95 3.85 3.24
CA SER A 46 -8.79 4.63 4.46
C SER A 46 -7.53 4.23 5.23
N GLU A 47 -7.25 2.94 5.33
CA GLU A 47 -6.06 2.42 6.00
C GLU A 47 -4.76 2.93 5.34
N ARG A 48 -4.68 2.89 4.00
CA ARG A 48 -3.52 3.43 3.26
C ARG A 48 -3.34 4.93 3.43
N TYR A 49 -4.44 5.66 3.53
CA TYR A 49 -4.41 7.10 3.81
C TYR A 49 -3.79 7.38 5.19
N ASP A 50 -4.20 6.64 6.21
CA ASP A 50 -3.68 6.78 7.57
C ASP A 50 -2.20 6.38 7.65
N PHE A 51 -1.80 5.31 6.97
CA PHE A 51 -0.40 4.89 6.87
C PHE A 51 0.46 5.98 6.25
N GLY A 52 -0.02 6.62 5.18
CA GLY A 52 0.65 7.75 4.56
C GLY A 52 0.87 8.90 5.53
N HIS A 53 -0.07 9.19 6.44
CA HIS A 53 0.12 10.22 7.46
C HIS A 53 1.16 9.88 8.51
N GLU A 54 1.16 8.64 9.00
CA GLU A 54 2.19 8.17 9.93
C GLU A 54 3.59 8.27 9.29
N LEU A 55 3.73 7.82 8.03
CA LEU A 55 4.98 7.88 7.29
C LEU A 55 5.43 9.33 7.05
N LYS A 56 4.51 10.23 6.67
CA LYS A 56 4.82 11.68 6.54
C LYS A 56 5.33 12.28 7.83
N SER A 57 4.78 11.88 8.98
CA SER A 57 5.26 12.35 10.27
C SER A 57 6.67 11.86 10.54
N GLU A 58 6.94 10.58 10.27
CA GLU A 58 8.24 9.98 10.52
C GLU A 58 9.33 10.54 9.59
N ILE A 59 9.04 10.75 8.31
CA ILE A 59 9.97 11.39 7.36
C ILE A 59 10.40 12.79 7.85
N ARG A 60 9.46 13.57 8.41
CA ARG A 60 9.76 14.88 9.00
C ARG A 60 10.61 14.76 10.26
N ASN A 61 10.47 13.70 11.05
CA ASN A 61 11.31 13.45 12.22
C ASN A 61 12.77 13.22 11.83
N PHE A 62 13.03 12.70 10.62
CA PHE A 62 14.37 12.60 10.04
C PHE A 62 14.88 13.92 9.43
N GLY A 63 14.12 15.01 9.50
CA GLY A 63 14.46 16.32 8.94
C GLY A 63 14.24 16.44 7.42
N GLU A 64 13.60 15.45 6.82
CA GLU A 64 13.36 15.38 5.38
C GLU A 64 11.93 15.79 5.01
N ASN A 65 11.71 16.09 3.73
CA ASN A 65 10.39 16.49 3.24
C ASN A 65 9.64 15.28 2.66
N PRO A 66 8.39 15.02 3.09
CA PRO A 66 7.60 13.97 2.50
C PRO A 66 7.23 14.29 1.05
N GLU A 67 7.40 13.31 0.17
CA GLU A 67 6.97 13.41 -1.22
C GLU A 67 5.46 13.49 -1.30
N LYS A 68 4.99 14.29 -2.26
CA LYS A 68 3.57 14.53 -2.47
C LYS A 68 3.12 13.76 -3.71
N GLY A 69 2.19 12.83 -3.52
CA GLY A 69 1.51 12.15 -4.61
C GLY A 69 2.02 10.75 -4.88
N THR A 70 1.55 10.21 -6.00
CA THR A 70 1.79 8.83 -6.47
C THR A 70 3.22 8.63 -6.95
N SER A 71 3.69 7.39 -6.95
CA SER A 71 5.05 7.13 -7.44
C SER A 71 5.18 7.50 -8.92
N LEU A 72 6.30 8.15 -9.26
CA LEU A 72 6.72 8.34 -10.65
C LEU A 72 7.47 7.10 -11.18
N ALA A 73 7.59 6.05 -10.37
CA ALA A 73 8.33 4.84 -10.70
C ALA A 73 7.52 3.93 -11.63
N GLY A 74 8.10 3.59 -12.79
CA GLY A 74 7.43 2.93 -13.90
C GLY A 74 6.76 1.58 -13.59
N ASP A 75 7.14 0.87 -12.51
CA ASP A 75 6.56 -0.44 -12.15
C ASP A 75 5.23 -0.34 -11.41
N ALA A 76 5.11 0.61 -10.49
CA ALA A 76 3.85 0.88 -9.79
C ALA A 76 2.83 1.55 -10.73
N HIS A 77 3.28 2.47 -11.60
CA HIS A 77 2.42 3.04 -12.63
C HIS A 77 1.87 1.98 -13.60
N ARG A 78 2.72 1.03 -14.03
CA ARG A 78 2.29 -0.11 -14.85
C ARG A 78 1.32 -1.02 -14.10
N SER A 79 1.56 -1.31 -12.82
CA SER A 79 0.66 -2.14 -12.01
C SER A 79 -0.72 -1.49 -11.84
N TRP A 80 -0.77 -0.17 -11.62
CA TRP A 80 -2.01 0.61 -11.60
C TRP A 80 -2.73 0.64 -12.97
N MET A 81 -1.98 0.75 -14.06
CA MET A 81 -2.56 0.66 -15.42
C MET A 81 -3.07 -0.74 -15.74
N ASN A 82 -2.40 -1.79 -15.26
CA ASN A 82 -2.87 -3.17 -15.38
C ASN A 82 -4.13 -3.40 -14.55
N LEU A 83 -4.21 -2.86 -13.34
CA LEU A 83 -5.44 -2.87 -12.54
C LEU A 83 -6.58 -2.17 -13.29
N LYS A 84 -6.34 -0.99 -13.87
CA LYS A 84 -7.34 -0.31 -14.72
C LYS A 84 -7.79 -1.15 -15.91
N ALA A 85 -6.87 -1.91 -16.51
CA ALA A 85 -7.15 -2.79 -17.64
C ALA A 85 -7.90 -4.07 -17.23
N SER A 86 -7.60 -4.67 -16.07
CA SER A 86 -8.33 -5.84 -15.57
C SER A 86 -9.76 -5.46 -15.13
N LEU A 87 -9.92 -4.24 -14.61
CA LEU A 87 -11.20 -3.64 -14.24
C LEU A 87 -12.13 -3.37 -15.44
N SER A 88 -11.67 -3.46 -16.70
CA SER A 88 -12.54 -3.24 -17.86
C SER A 88 -13.43 -4.44 -18.21
N ASN A 89 -13.22 -5.60 -17.58
CA ASN A 89 -13.97 -6.83 -17.87
C ASN A 89 -15.01 -7.21 -16.78
N ASP A 90 -15.30 -6.32 -15.82
CA ASP A 90 -16.43 -6.41 -14.88
C ASP A 90 -16.51 -7.71 -14.05
N LYS A 91 -15.37 -8.34 -13.71
CA LYS A 91 -15.34 -9.53 -12.83
C LYS A 91 -14.72 -9.20 -11.49
N ASP A 92 -15.51 -9.28 -10.43
CA ASP A 92 -15.08 -9.09 -9.04
C ASP A 92 -13.84 -9.96 -8.70
N GLU A 93 -13.76 -11.18 -9.24
CA GLU A 93 -12.61 -12.10 -9.14
C GLU A 93 -11.29 -11.45 -9.60
N ALA A 94 -11.27 -10.81 -10.79
CA ALA A 94 -10.07 -10.17 -11.31
C ALA A 94 -9.61 -8.98 -10.46
N VAL A 95 -10.55 -8.30 -9.78
CA VAL A 95 -10.23 -7.22 -8.85
C VAL A 95 -9.61 -7.76 -7.57
N LEU A 96 -10.12 -8.90 -7.09
CA LEU A 96 -9.62 -9.58 -5.90
C LEU A 96 -8.22 -10.16 -6.14
N GLU A 97 -7.98 -10.82 -7.27
CA GLU A 97 -6.64 -11.33 -7.66
C GLU A 97 -5.59 -10.21 -7.68
N GLU A 98 -5.96 -9.07 -8.26
CA GLU A 98 -5.08 -7.91 -8.33
C GLU A 98 -4.81 -7.28 -6.96
N ALA A 99 -5.83 -7.22 -6.10
CA ALA A 99 -5.65 -6.79 -4.72
C ALA A 99 -4.76 -7.76 -3.92
N VAL A 100 -4.90 -9.08 -4.10
CA VAL A 100 -3.99 -10.09 -3.51
C VAL A 100 -2.55 -9.87 -3.95
N ARG A 101 -2.32 -9.61 -5.25
CA ARG A 101 -0.99 -9.34 -5.78
C ARG A 101 -0.39 -8.07 -5.19
N GLY A 102 -1.17 -6.99 -5.14
CA GLY A 102 -0.74 -5.71 -4.57
C GLY A 102 -0.39 -5.83 -3.09
N GLU A 103 -1.23 -6.52 -2.30
CA GLU A 103 -0.99 -6.74 -0.87
C GLU A 103 0.27 -7.57 -0.61
N LYS A 104 0.54 -8.61 -1.40
CA LYS A 104 1.81 -9.38 -1.31
C LYS A 104 3.02 -8.50 -1.57
N SER A 105 2.98 -7.70 -2.64
CA SER A 105 4.06 -6.75 -2.97
C SER A 105 4.30 -5.76 -1.83
N ALA A 106 3.22 -5.22 -1.25
CA ALA A 106 3.33 -4.32 -0.11
C ALA A 106 3.99 -5.01 1.10
N VAL A 107 3.60 -6.23 1.45
CA VAL A 107 4.27 -6.97 2.55
C VAL A 107 5.78 -7.07 2.31
N GLU A 108 6.20 -7.46 1.10
CA GLU A 108 7.63 -7.60 0.75
C GLU A 108 8.39 -6.27 0.88
N GLU A 109 7.78 -5.16 0.48
CA GLU A 109 8.38 -3.83 0.58
C GLU A 109 8.60 -3.40 2.03
N TYR A 110 7.61 -3.61 2.90
CA TYR A 110 7.74 -3.35 4.33
C TYR A 110 8.81 -4.25 4.96
N GLU A 111 8.88 -5.52 4.58
CA GLU A 111 9.90 -6.45 5.08
C GLU A 111 11.30 -6.07 4.65
N ASN A 112 11.47 -5.54 3.44
CA ASN A 112 12.77 -5.10 2.97
C ASN A 112 13.29 -3.90 3.77
N ILE A 113 12.43 -2.94 4.13
CA ILE A 113 12.83 -1.80 4.97
C ILE A 113 13.05 -2.22 6.43
N LEU A 114 12.25 -3.15 6.95
CA LEU A 114 12.42 -3.67 8.32
C LEU A 114 13.73 -4.46 8.54
N LYS A 115 14.43 -4.87 7.47
CA LYS A 115 15.74 -5.54 7.55
C LYS A 115 16.91 -4.58 7.71
N GLU A 116 16.69 -3.27 7.62
CA GLU A 116 17.73 -2.24 7.77
C GLU A 116 18.31 -2.27 9.20
N SER A 117 19.64 -2.40 9.30
CA SER A 117 20.33 -2.70 10.57
C SER A 117 20.32 -1.57 11.60
N GLU A 118 20.16 -0.33 11.17
CA GLU A 118 20.17 0.86 12.03
C GLU A 118 18.80 1.57 12.02
N LEU A 119 17.72 0.86 11.68
CA LEU A 119 16.37 1.41 11.68
C LEU A 119 15.97 1.84 13.11
N PRO A 120 15.60 3.10 13.35
CA PRO A 120 15.16 3.53 14.67
C PRO A 120 13.94 2.74 15.15
N ALA A 121 13.87 2.48 16.45
CA ALA A 121 12.78 1.69 17.03
C ALA A 121 11.40 2.32 16.79
N SER A 122 11.28 3.65 16.77
CA SER A 122 10.05 4.36 16.43
C SER A 122 9.58 4.01 15.01
N THR A 123 10.49 4.09 14.04
CA THR A 123 10.24 3.77 12.63
C THR A 123 9.88 2.30 12.49
N GLY A 124 10.65 1.40 13.10
CA GLY A 124 10.39 -0.04 13.10
C GLY A 124 9.00 -0.40 13.64
N ASN A 125 8.55 0.25 14.71
CA ASN A 125 7.22 0.04 15.27
C ASN A 125 6.10 0.49 14.32
N ILE A 126 6.25 1.64 13.65
CA ILE A 126 5.29 2.12 12.64
C ILE A 126 5.21 1.11 11.50
N LEU A 127 6.35 0.72 10.92
CA LEU A 127 6.41 -0.21 9.80
C LEU A 127 5.85 -1.59 10.16
N LEU A 128 6.15 -2.11 11.36
CA LEU A 128 5.63 -3.40 11.81
C LEU A 128 4.11 -3.36 12.02
N LYS A 129 3.58 -2.29 12.63
CA LYS A 129 2.13 -2.09 12.79
C LYS A 129 1.43 -2.12 11.44
N GLN A 130 1.92 -1.32 10.49
CA GLN A 130 1.35 -1.24 9.15
C GLN A 130 1.46 -2.57 8.42
N LYS A 131 2.64 -3.21 8.42
CA LYS A 131 2.83 -4.55 7.81
C LYS A 131 1.84 -5.58 8.34
N ASN A 132 1.59 -5.62 9.65
CA ASN A 132 0.68 -6.58 10.24
C ASN A 132 -0.77 -6.35 9.78
N ALA A 133 -1.18 -5.09 9.62
CA ALA A 133 -2.49 -4.74 9.06
C ALA A 133 -2.60 -5.14 7.57
N ILE A 134 -1.53 -4.95 6.79
CA ILE A 134 -1.42 -5.41 5.39
C ILE A 134 -1.54 -6.94 5.31
N ILE A 135 -0.90 -7.69 6.21
CA ILE A 135 -1.03 -9.15 6.27
C ILE A 135 -2.47 -9.56 6.61
N ALA A 136 -3.14 -8.84 7.51
CA ALA A 136 -4.54 -9.08 7.82
C ALA A 136 -5.43 -8.83 6.59
N SER A 137 -5.21 -7.71 5.89
CA SER A 137 -5.86 -7.37 4.60
C SER A 137 -5.65 -8.47 3.56
N LEU A 138 -4.40 -8.95 3.38
CA LEU A 138 -4.05 -10.02 2.45
C LEU A 138 -4.83 -11.31 2.74
N ASN A 139 -4.98 -11.68 4.01
CA ASN A 139 -5.72 -12.87 4.39
C ASN A 139 -7.23 -12.70 4.13
N GLU A 140 -7.77 -11.51 4.39
CA GLU A 140 -9.18 -11.19 4.14
C GLU A 140 -9.50 -11.21 2.64
N VAL A 141 -8.68 -10.55 1.80
CA VAL A 141 -8.91 -10.53 0.35
C VAL A 141 -8.78 -11.92 -0.27
N LYS A 142 -7.84 -12.77 0.19
CA LYS A 142 -7.77 -14.18 -0.23
C LYS A 142 -9.04 -14.96 0.16
N ALA A 143 -9.60 -14.68 1.34
CA ALA A 143 -10.84 -15.34 1.76
C ALA A 143 -12.03 -14.90 0.90
N LEU A 144 -12.07 -13.62 0.48
CA LEU A 144 -13.07 -13.10 -0.45
C LEU A 144 -12.89 -13.68 -1.87
N GLU A 145 -11.65 -13.77 -2.36
CA GLU A 145 -11.28 -14.37 -3.65
C GLU A 145 -11.75 -15.82 -3.75
N ASN A 146 -11.51 -16.64 -2.71
CA ASN A 146 -11.96 -18.04 -2.66
C ASN A 146 -13.50 -18.20 -2.61
N GLN A 147 -14.25 -17.12 -2.39
CA GLN A 147 -15.72 -17.10 -2.30
C GLN A 147 -16.38 -16.47 -3.54
N ALA A 148 -15.60 -15.87 -4.43
CA ALA A 148 -16.06 -15.23 -5.67
C ALA A 148 -16.24 -16.25 -6.80
#